data_AF-A0A1J5PC19-F1
#
_entry.id   AF-A0A1J5PC19-F1
#
_cell.length_a   1.000
_cell.length_b   1.000
_cell.length_c   1.000
_cell.angle_alpha   90.00
_cell.angle_beta   90.00
_cell.angle_gamma   90.00
#
_symmetry.space_group_name_H-M   'P 1'
#
loop_
_entity.id
_entity.type
_entity.pdbx_description
1 polymer ?
#
loop_
_entity_poly.entity_id
_entity_poly.type
_entity_poly.pdbx_seq_one_letter_code
_entity_poly.pdbx_strand_id
1 'polypeptide(L)' 'MIRQHNDANMLSLGARVLGEGLALDVVDAFLNASFEGGRHATRVEMIKAMEG' A
#
# COMPACT_ATOMS: atom_id res chain seq x y z
N MET A 1 6.39 2.94 -1.61
CA MET A 1 6.44 2.55 -0.18
C MET A 1 5.30 1.62 0.22
N ILE A 2 4.04 2.07 0.25
CA ILE A 2 2.92 1.23 0.76
C ILE A 2 2.77 -0.06 -0.06
N ARG A 3 2.53 0.04 -1.37
CA ARG A 3 2.40 -1.13 -2.26
C ARG A 3 3.73 -1.89 -2.46
N GLN A 4 4.84 -1.15 -2.61
CA GLN A 4 6.20 -1.69 -2.83
C GLN A 4 6.75 -2.53 -1.66
N HIS A 5 6.50 -2.13 -0.41
CA HIS A 5 7.09 -2.78 0.76
C HIS A 5 6.12 -3.59 1.60
N ASN A 6 4.82 -3.26 1.58
CA ASN A 6 3.85 -3.91 2.45
C ASN A 6 2.89 -4.82 1.69
N ASP A 7 3.04 -4.91 0.36
CA ASP A 7 2.11 -5.63 -0.52
C ASP A 7 0.64 -5.26 -0.28
N ALA A 8 0.38 -4.00 0.09
CA ALA A 8 -0.94 -3.57 0.51
C ALA A 8 -1.98 -3.77 -0.60
N ASN A 9 -3.10 -4.40 -0.25
CA ASN A 9 -4.22 -4.70 -1.16
C ASN A 9 -5.39 -3.70 -1.02
N MET A 10 -5.32 -2.79 -0.05
CA MET A 10 -6.33 -1.77 0.19
C MET A 10 -5.65 -0.42 0.47
N LEU A 11 -6.27 0.65 -0.04
CA LEU A 11 -5.90 2.03 0.18
C LEU A 11 -7.05 2.76 0.89
N SER A 12 -6.73 3.50 1.95
CA SER A 12 -7.67 4.35 2.68
C SER A 12 -7.32 5.82 2.45
N LEU A 13 -8.31 6.65 2.12
CA LEU A 13 -8.14 8.08 1.86
C LEU A 13 -9.14 8.90 2.67
N GLY A 14 -8.70 10.05 3.19
CA GLY A 14 -9.53 10.95 3.98
C GLY A 14 -10.16 12.04 3.13
N ALA A 15 -11.46 11.97 2.87
CA ALA A 15 -12.18 12.92 2.00
C ALA A 15 -12.16 14.39 2.50
N ARG A 16 -11.99 14.62 3.82
CA ARG A 16 -11.86 15.97 4.40
C ARG A 16 -10.42 16.42 4.59
N VAL A 17 -9.45 15.59 4.18
CA VAL A 17 -8.01 15.82 4.37
C VAL A 17 -7.33 16.07 3.04
N LEU A 18 -7.67 15.29 2.01
CA LEU A 18 -7.11 15.40 0.68
C LEU A 18 -8.06 16.16 -0.23
N GLY A 19 -7.50 17.08 -1.04
CA GLY A 19 -8.21 17.62 -2.20
C GLY A 19 -8.29 16.58 -3.33
N GLU A 20 -9.25 16.73 -4.23
CA GLU A 20 -9.55 15.74 -5.28
C GLU A 20 -8.34 15.43 -6.17
N GLY A 21 -7.62 16.44 -6.67
CA GLY A 21 -6.46 16.22 -7.53
C GLY A 21 -5.37 15.39 -6.85
N LEU A 22 -5.03 15.73 -5.60
CA LEU A 22 -4.05 14.95 -4.83
C LEU A 22 -4.57 13.54 -4.52
N ALA A 23 -5.87 13.37 -4.27
CA ALA A 23 -6.45 12.05 -4.05
C ALA A 23 -6.31 11.16 -5.30
N LEU A 24 -6.53 11.72 -6.49
CA LEU A 24 -6.34 11.00 -7.76
C LEU A 24 -4.87 10.65 -8.00
N ASP A 25 -3.95 11.59 -7.78
CA ASP A 25 -2.50 11.32 -7.92
C ASP A 25 -2.04 10.19 -6.97
N VAL A 26 -2.57 10.14 -5.75
CA VAL A 26 -2.25 9.08 -4.78
C VAL A 26 -2.82 7.74 -5.23
N VAL A 27 -4.05 7.71 -5.78
CA VAL A 27 -4.65 6.49 -6.34
C VAL A 27 -3.81 5.98 -7.51
N ASP A 28 -3.42 6.84 -8.44
CA ASP A 28 -2.61 6.47 -9.59
C ASP A 28 -1.24 5.93 -9.16
N ALA A 29 -0.57 6.59 -8.21
CA ALA A 29 0.69 6.11 -7.66
C ALA A 29 0.55 4.75 -6.95
N PHE A 30 -0.57 4.50 -6.26
CA PHE A 30 -0.83 3.23 -5.59
C PHE A 30 -1.07 2.10 -6.58
N LEU A 31 -1.89 2.33 -7.61
CA LEU A 31 -2.25 1.33 -8.62
C LEU A 31 -1.08 0.96 -9.53
N ASN A 32 -0.20 1.92 -9.84
CA ASN A 32 0.96 1.70 -10.71
C ASN A 32 2.19 1.14 -9.98
N ALA A 33 2.19 1.16 -8.65
CA ALA A 33 3.29 0.60 -7.87
C ALA A 33 3.24 -0.94 -7.86
N SER A 34 4.41 -1.58 -7.96
CA SER A 34 4.56 -3.05 -7.86
C SER A 34 5.26 -3.44 -6.58
N PHE A 35 4.91 -4.59 -6.02
CA PHE A 35 5.61 -5.13 -4.84
C PHE A 35 7.04 -5.52 -5.17
N GLU A 36 8.00 -5.11 -4.34
CA GLU A 36 9.43 -5.37 -4.57
C GLU A 36 9.89 -6.72 -4.02
N GLY A 37 9.13 -7.35 -3.12
CA GLY A 37 9.50 -8.62 -2.52
C GLY A 37 10.81 -8.55 -1.72
N GLY A 38 11.65 -9.59 -1.82
CA GLY A 38 12.91 -9.68 -1.09
C GLY A 38 12.71 -9.57 0.43
N ARG A 39 13.47 -8.68 1.08
CA ARG A 39 13.36 -8.43 2.54
C ARG A 39 11.96 -8.00 2.99
N HIS A 40 11.16 -7.45 2.09
CA HIS A 40 9.81 -6.99 2.38
C HIS A 40 8.83 -8.16 2.46
N ALA A 41 9.00 -9.19 1.63
CA ALA A 41 8.19 -10.39 1.68
C ALA A 41 8.30 -11.09 3.03
N THR A 42 9.52 -11.21 3.59
CA THR A 42 9.70 -11.80 4.93
C THR A 42 8.86 -11.10 6.01
N ARG A 43 8.75 -9.76 5.95
CA ARG A 43 7.96 -8.99 6.92
C ARG A 43 6.45 -9.15 6.70
N VAL A 44 6.02 -9.22 5.44
CA VAL A 44 4.61 -9.52 5.10
C VAL A 44 4.22 -10.91 5.61
N GLU A 45 5.08 -11.90 5.45
CA GLU A 45 4.82 -13.26 5.96
C GLU A 45 4.79 -13.30 7.50
N MET A 46 5.59 -12.49 8.20
CA MET A 46 5.47 -12.35 9.65
C MET A 46 4.09 -11.83 10.08
N ILE A 47 3.52 -10.87 9.33
CA ILE A 47 2.17 -10.36 9.60
C ILE A 47 1.14 -11.47 9.37
N LYS A 48 1.20 -12.16 8.21
CA LYS A 48 0.30 -13.27 7.89
C LYS A 48 0.37 -14.41 8.91
N ALA A 49 1.55 -14.70 9.44
CA ALA A 49 1.72 -15.72 10.47
C ALA A 49 0.99 -15.37 11.79
N MET A 50 0.62 -14.09 12.00
CA MET A 50 -0.22 -13.66 13.13
C MET A 50 -1.73 -13.75 12.84
N GLU A 51 -2.13 -13.96 11.58
CA GLU A 51 -3.54 -13.93 11.15
C GLU A 51 -4.32 -15.22 11.45
N GLY A 52 -3.64 -16.31 11.85
CA GLY A 52 -4.25 -17.55 12.32
C GLY A 52 -4.38 -18.63 11.26
#